data_AF-A0A7S2BGK2-F1
#
_entry.id   AF-A0A7S2BGK2-F1
#
_cell.length_a   1.000
_cell.length_b   1.000
_cell.length_c   1.000
_cell.angle_alpha   90.00
_cell.angle_beta   90.00
_cell.angle_gamma   90.00
#
_symmetry.space_group_name_H-M   'P 1'
#
loop_
_entity.id
_entity.type
_entity.pdbx_description
1 polymer ?
#
loop_
_entity_poly.entity_id
_entity_poly.type
_entity_poly.pdbx_seq_one_letter_code
_entity_poly.pdbx_strand_id
1 'polypeptide(L)'
;SILLTGFVYPVVVCWGWNTTGWASAWKSVDDDENPLLMGCGVIDFAGSGVVHMTGGVAALVGSALLGARKARQPVAGGPLVELPSDYAPEYGPIFQTLGTLVLWMGWYGFNGVSTLYIVNYGLVAAKTMVTTTLSAG
;
A
#
# COMPACT_ATOMS: atom_id res chain seq x y z
N SER A 1 7.99 6.05 -12.67
CA SER A 1 7.42 6.73 -11.48
C SER A 1 6.37 7.76 -11.86
N ILE A 2 6.68 8.72 -12.76
CA ILE A 2 5.76 9.81 -13.15
C ILE A 2 4.36 9.33 -13.57
N LEU A 3 4.27 8.23 -14.33
CA LEU A 3 2.96 7.70 -14.74
C LEU A 3 2.10 7.23 -13.55
N LEU A 4 2.72 6.50 -12.62
CA LEU A 4 2.02 6.01 -11.43
C LEU A 4 1.62 7.18 -10.52
N THR A 5 2.54 8.10 -10.24
CA THR A 5 2.30 9.19 -9.28
C THR A 5 1.50 10.35 -9.88
N GLY A 6 1.57 10.58 -11.19
CA GLY A 6 0.92 11.69 -11.88
C GLY A 6 -0.44 11.36 -12.47
N PHE A 7 -0.74 10.08 -12.75
CA PHE A 7 -2.00 9.70 -13.39
C PHE A 7 -2.75 8.61 -12.63
N VAL A 8 -2.11 7.48 -12.33
CA VAL A 8 -2.82 6.34 -11.71
C VAL A 8 -3.19 6.63 -10.26
N TYR A 9 -2.22 7.04 -9.44
CA TYR A 9 -2.43 7.25 -8.01
C TYR A 9 -3.46 8.36 -7.71
N PRO A 10 -3.43 9.54 -8.35
CA PRO A 10 -4.46 10.57 -8.12
C PRO A 10 -5.88 10.09 -8.42
N VAL A 11 -6.06 9.28 -9.47
CA VAL A 11 -7.36 8.70 -9.83
C VAL A 11 -7.85 7.75 -8.73
N VAL A 12 -6.99 6.85 -8.25
CA VAL A 12 -7.35 5.90 -7.17
C VAL A 12 -7.63 6.63 -5.86
N VAL A 13 -6.85 7.66 -5.52
CA VAL A 13 -7.11 8.53 -4.36
C VAL A 13 -8.49 9.18 -4.49
N CYS A 14 -8.84 9.72 -5.66
CA CYS A 14 -10.15 10.30 -5.89
C CYS A 14 -11.28 9.28 -5.74
N TRP A 15 -11.07 8.01 -6.10
CA TRP A 15 -12.09 6.99 -5.93
C TRP A 15 -12.38 6.64 -4.47
N GLY A 16 -11.33 6.46 -3.66
CA GLY A 16 -11.47 5.97 -2.27
C GLY A 16 -11.58 7.06 -1.21
N TRP A 17 -10.84 8.17 -1.36
CA TRP A 17 -10.69 9.17 -0.29
C TRP A 17 -11.29 10.53 -0.57
N ASN A 18 -11.75 10.79 -1.80
CA ASN A 18 -12.50 12.02 -2.08
C ASN A 18 -13.97 11.85 -1.69
N THR A 19 -14.58 12.88 -1.12
CA THR A 19 -16.01 12.90 -0.75
C THR A 19 -16.96 12.72 -1.93
N THR A 20 -16.49 12.95 -3.15
CA THR A 20 -17.22 12.72 -4.41
C THR A 20 -16.81 11.42 -5.11
N GLY A 21 -15.89 10.66 -4.52
CA GLY A 21 -15.41 9.39 -5.06
C GLY A 21 -16.51 8.33 -5.08
N TRP A 22 -16.63 7.61 -6.20
CA TRP A 22 -17.69 6.60 -6.36
C TRP A 22 -17.62 5.48 -5.30
N ALA A 23 -16.42 5.13 -4.84
CA ALA A 23 -16.17 4.10 -3.84
C ALA A 23 -15.97 4.64 -2.43
N SER A 24 -16.00 5.97 -2.22
CA SER A 24 -15.59 6.55 -0.95
C SER A 24 -16.60 6.30 0.16
N ALA A 25 -16.10 5.94 1.34
CA ALA A 25 -16.87 5.88 2.58
C ALA A 25 -17.21 7.28 3.14
N TRP A 26 -16.60 8.35 2.61
CA TRP A 26 -16.82 9.73 3.04
C TRP A 26 -17.84 10.48 2.18
N LYS A 27 -18.50 9.78 1.26
CA LYS A 27 -19.57 10.35 0.44
C LYS A 27 -20.79 10.65 1.32
N SER A 28 -21.49 11.75 1.03
CA SER A 28 -22.74 12.09 1.69
C SER A 28 -23.78 10.97 1.51
N VAL A 29 -24.36 10.54 2.62
CA VAL A 29 -25.30 9.40 2.66
C VAL A 29 -26.69 9.76 2.10
N ASP A 30 -27.02 11.06 2.07
CA ASP A 30 -28.34 11.58 1.67
C ASP A 30 -28.48 11.80 0.15
N ASP A 31 -27.52 11.32 -0.64
CA ASP A 31 -27.56 11.41 -2.10
C ASP A 31 -28.18 10.13 -2.70
N ASP A 32 -29.52 10.13 -2.86
CA ASP A 32 -30.28 9.05 -3.49
C ASP A 32 -29.81 8.75 -4.93
N GLU A 33 -29.18 9.72 -5.61
CA GLU A 33 -28.66 9.54 -6.98
C GLU A 33 -27.28 8.87 -7.00
N ASN A 34 -26.55 8.83 -5.87
CA ASN A 34 -25.19 8.33 -5.81
C ASN A 34 -24.89 7.56 -4.51
N PRO A 35 -25.51 6.39 -4.30
CA PRO A 35 -25.41 5.65 -3.05
C PRO A 35 -23.97 5.23 -2.72
N LEU A 36 -23.74 4.91 -1.45
CA LEU A 36 -22.49 4.30 -1.00
C LEU A 36 -22.28 2.93 -1.67
N LEU A 37 -21.05 2.67 -2.12
CA LEU A 37 -20.68 1.37 -2.66
C LEU A 37 -20.92 0.28 -1.62
N MET A 38 -21.74 -0.73 -1.95
CA MET A 38 -22.15 -1.81 -1.03
C MET A 38 -22.78 -1.30 0.28
N GLY A 39 -23.35 -0.10 0.29
CA GLY A 39 -24.03 0.50 1.45
C GLY A 39 -23.12 1.15 2.50
N CYS A 40 -21.80 1.02 2.40
CA CYS A 40 -20.85 1.62 3.35
C CYS A 40 -19.65 2.35 2.73
N GLY A 41 -19.38 2.12 1.44
CA GLY A 41 -18.15 2.57 0.79
C GLY A 41 -16.93 1.77 1.21
N VAL A 42 -15.78 2.07 0.61
CA VAL A 42 -14.51 1.45 0.95
C VAL A 42 -13.93 2.17 2.17
N ILE A 43 -13.85 1.45 3.28
CA ILE A 43 -13.19 1.93 4.50
C ILE A 43 -11.70 1.61 4.37
N ASP A 44 -10.92 2.62 3.98
CA ASP A 44 -9.47 2.54 3.92
C ASP A 44 -8.86 3.63 4.80
N PHE A 45 -8.44 3.25 6.02
CA PHE A 45 -8.03 4.22 7.04
C PHE A 45 -6.68 4.87 6.71
N ALA A 46 -5.67 4.08 6.37
CA ALA A 46 -4.31 4.57 6.11
C ALA A 46 -3.77 4.17 4.73
N GLY A 47 -4.55 3.53 3.86
CA GLY A 47 -4.16 3.28 2.47
C GLY A 47 -3.78 1.84 2.18
N SER A 48 -4.36 0.86 2.87
CA SER A 48 -4.17 -0.56 2.55
C SER A 48 -4.59 -0.86 1.11
N GLY A 49 -5.67 -0.25 0.63
CA GLY A 49 -6.08 -0.30 -0.77
C GLY A 49 -5.39 0.79 -1.59
N VAL A 50 -5.65 2.06 -1.24
CA VAL A 50 -5.28 3.23 -2.04
C VAL A 50 -3.77 3.31 -2.28
N VAL A 51 -2.94 2.98 -1.27
CA VAL A 51 -1.48 3.06 -1.36
C VAL A 51 -0.87 1.67 -1.65
N HIS A 52 -1.08 0.71 -0.75
CA HIS A 52 -0.36 -0.56 -0.79
C HIS A 52 -0.85 -1.50 -1.89
N MET A 53 -2.16 -1.69 -2.05
CA MET A 53 -2.70 -2.51 -3.13
C MET A 53 -2.41 -1.88 -4.50
N THR A 54 -2.58 -0.57 -4.66
CA THR A 54 -2.24 0.14 -5.91
C THR A 54 -0.77 -0.07 -6.29
N GLY A 55 0.15 0.15 -5.35
CA GLY A 55 1.58 -0.08 -5.56
C GLY A 55 1.90 -1.55 -5.85
N GLY A 56 1.27 -2.48 -5.13
CA GLY A 56 1.44 -3.92 -5.30
C GLY A 56 0.96 -4.42 -6.67
N VAL A 57 -0.22 -3.98 -7.12
CA VAL A 57 -0.75 -4.32 -8.44
C VAL A 57 0.11 -3.69 -9.55
N ALA A 58 0.55 -2.45 -9.38
CA ALA A 58 1.47 -1.82 -10.33
C ALA A 58 2.81 -2.57 -10.41
N ALA A 59 3.35 -3.04 -9.29
CA ALA A 59 4.55 -3.87 -9.25
C ALA A 59 4.32 -5.26 -9.87
N LEU A 60 3.16 -5.87 -9.65
CA LEU A 60 2.79 -7.16 -10.24
C LEU A 60 2.68 -7.05 -11.76
N VAL A 61 1.92 -6.08 -12.26
CA VAL A 61 1.78 -5.85 -13.71
C VAL A 61 3.11 -5.46 -14.33
N GLY A 62 3.86 -4.57 -13.70
CA GLY A 62 5.20 -4.18 -14.17
C GLY A 62 6.16 -5.35 -14.25
N SER A 63 6.20 -6.22 -13.23
CA SER A 63 7.06 -7.41 -13.24
C SER A 63 6.59 -8.48 -14.24
N ALA A 64 5.28 -8.65 -14.43
CA ALA A 64 4.74 -9.57 -15.42
C ALA A 64 5.09 -9.13 -16.86
N LEU A 65 5.05 -7.82 -17.14
CA LEU A 65 5.41 -7.28 -18.46
C LEU A 65 6.93 -7.32 -18.71
N LEU A 66 7.75 -7.08 -17.68
CA LEU A 66 9.21 -7.13 -17.79
C LEU A 66 9.74 -8.58 -17.86
N GLY A 67 9.03 -9.52 -17.24
CA GLY A 67 9.45 -10.92 -17.15
C GLY A 67 10.49 -11.18 -16.05
N ALA A 68 10.88 -12.44 -15.93
CA ALA A 68 11.85 -12.87 -14.92
C ALA A 68 13.27 -12.34 -15.18
N ARG A 69 14.04 -12.13 -14.12
CA ARG A 69 15.47 -11.79 -14.22
C ARG A 69 16.21 -12.87 -15.01
N LYS A 70 17.19 -12.49 -15.83
CA LYS A 70 18.01 -13.43 -16.64
C LYS A 70 18.70 -14.51 -15.80
N ALA A 71 19.07 -14.18 -14.56
CA ALA A 71 19.64 -15.12 -13.59
C ALA A 71 18.63 -16.13 -13.03
N ARG A 72 17.36 -16.07 -13.44
CA ARG A 72 16.34 -17.07 -13.13
C ARG A 72 16.00 -17.84 -14.39
N GLN A 73 16.40 -19.11 -14.45
CA GLN A 73 16.13 -19.98 -15.59
C GLN A 73 15.15 -21.10 -15.19
N PRO A 74 14.26 -21.51 -16.10
CA PRO A 74 13.39 -22.66 -15.86
C PRO A 74 14.24 -23.93 -15.86
N VAL A 75 14.22 -24.68 -14.76
CA VAL A 75 14.87 -25.99 -14.72
C VAL A 75 13.96 -26.98 -15.45
N ALA A 76 14.28 -27.33 -16.70
CA ALA A 76 13.65 -28.40 -17.49
C ALA A 76 12.11 -28.54 -17.30
N GLY A 77 11.35 -27.49 -17.63
CA GLY A 77 9.88 -27.48 -17.51
C GLY A 77 9.34 -27.28 -16.09
N GLY A 78 10.22 -27.12 -15.11
CA GLY A 78 9.92 -26.80 -13.72
C GLY A 78 9.99 -25.29 -13.41
N PRO A 79 9.83 -24.93 -12.12
CA PRO A 79 9.81 -23.54 -11.68
C PRO A 79 11.12 -22.81 -12.01
N LEU A 80 11.03 -21.47 -12.11
CA LEU A 80 12.20 -20.61 -12.25
C LEU A 80 13.07 -20.72 -10.99
N VAL A 81 14.31 -21.16 -11.15
CA VAL A 81 15.29 -21.24 -10.06
C VAL A 81 16.29 -20.12 -10.22
N GLU A 82 16.63 -19.48 -9.09
CA GLU A 82 17.69 -18.49 -9.04
C GLU A 82 19.05 -19.19 -9.18
N LEU A 83 19.71 -18.93 -10.30
CA LEU A 83 21.06 -19.42 -10.53
C LEU A 83 22.03 -18.61 -9.66
N PRO A 84 23.07 -19.25 -9.09
CA PRO A 84 24.18 -18.53 -8.49
C PRO A 84 24.70 -17.49 -9.48
N SER A 85 24.61 -16.22 -9.13
CA SER A 85 24.93 -15.12 -10.03
C SER A 85 25.68 -14.04 -9.27
N ASP A 86 26.88 -13.72 -9.76
CA ASP A 86 27.65 -12.55 -9.33
C ASP A 86 26.91 -11.21 -9.57
N TYR A 87 25.77 -11.25 -10.27
CA TYR A 87 24.93 -10.10 -10.61
C TYR A 87 23.69 -9.94 -9.73
N ALA A 88 23.49 -10.79 -8.72
CA ALA A 88 22.48 -10.56 -7.69
C ALA A 88 23.15 -9.79 -6.54
N PRO A 89 22.97 -8.46 -6.41
CA PRO A 89 23.45 -7.75 -5.24
C PRO A 89 22.69 -8.28 -4.03
N GLU A 90 23.34 -9.13 -3.25
CA GLU A 90 22.88 -9.48 -1.92
C GLU A 90 23.10 -8.25 -1.03
N TYR A 91 22.10 -7.36 -0.99
CA TYR A 91 22.05 -6.35 0.06
C TYR A 91 22.02 -7.09 1.40
N GLY A 92 23.12 -7.04 2.13
CA GLY A 92 23.32 -7.85 3.33
C GLY A 92 22.18 -7.68 4.35
N PRO A 93 21.95 -8.68 5.23
CA PRO A 93 20.84 -8.70 6.17
C PRO A 93 20.77 -7.46 7.08
N ILE A 94 21.89 -6.80 7.32
CA ILE A 94 21.96 -5.53 8.08
C ILE A 94 21.15 -4.42 7.40
N PHE A 95 21.27 -4.26 6.08
CA PHE A 95 20.53 -3.22 5.35
C PHE A 95 19.04 -3.52 5.28
N GLN A 96 18.68 -4.81 5.19
CA GLN A 96 17.28 -5.25 5.23
C GLN A 96 16.66 -4.94 6.59
N THR A 97 17.34 -5.33 7.68
CA THR A 97 16.88 -5.03 9.04
C THR A 97 16.79 -3.53 9.30
N LEU A 98 17.80 -2.74 8.89
CA LEU A 98 17.76 -1.29 9.02
C LEU A 98 16.59 -0.68 8.23
N GLY A 99 16.38 -1.12 6.99
CA GLY A 99 15.24 -0.71 6.17
C GLY A 99 13.91 -1.02 6.85
N THR A 100 13.74 -2.23 7.38
CA THR A 100 12.55 -2.63 8.14
C THR A 100 12.33 -1.77 9.36
N LEU A 101 13.37 -1.45 10.13
CA LEU A 101 13.27 -0.58 11.31
C LEU A 101 12.85 0.85 10.94
N VAL A 102 13.44 1.41 9.88
CA VAL A 102 13.07 2.75 9.38
C VAL A 102 11.62 2.77 8.91
N LEU A 103 11.20 1.76 8.15
CA LEU A 103 9.83 1.63 7.68
C LEU A 103 8.84 1.48 8.85
N TRP A 104 9.11 0.58 9.78
CA TRP A 104 8.26 0.35 10.95
C TRP A 104 8.09 1.61 11.79
N MET A 105 9.19 2.34 12.06
CA MET A 105 9.14 3.64 12.73
C MET A 105 8.29 4.67 11.94
N GLY A 106 8.49 4.74 10.62
CA GLY A 106 7.70 5.61 9.74
C GLY A 106 6.20 5.30 9.78
N TRP A 107 5.83 4.03 9.96
CA TRP A 107 4.45 3.57 9.99
C TRP A 107 3.65 4.09 11.19
N TYR A 108 4.29 4.45 12.30
CA TYR A 108 3.62 5.14 13.41
C TYR A 108 3.06 6.49 12.96
N GLY A 109 3.86 7.26 12.22
CA GLY A 109 3.43 8.52 11.63
C GLY A 109 2.37 8.31 10.55
N PHE A 110 2.61 7.37 9.64
CA PHE A 110 1.71 7.06 8.53
C PHE A 110 0.30 6.69 9.02
N ASN A 111 0.20 5.72 9.94
CA ASN A 111 -1.10 5.30 10.47
C ASN A 111 -1.66 6.29 11.50
N GLY A 112 -0.82 6.83 12.40
CA GLY A 112 -1.27 7.75 13.45
C GLY A 112 -1.89 9.03 12.89
N VAL A 113 -1.25 9.65 11.89
CA VAL A 113 -1.72 10.91 11.27
C VAL A 113 -2.95 10.71 10.40
N SER A 114 -3.25 9.49 9.94
CA SER A 114 -4.50 9.18 9.22
C SER A 114 -5.79 9.42 10.03
N THR A 115 -5.66 9.69 11.33
CA THR A 115 -6.78 10.23 12.15
C THR A 115 -7.16 11.67 11.78
N LEU A 116 -6.33 12.38 11.02
CA LEU A 116 -6.48 13.76 10.51
C LEU A 116 -6.54 14.87 11.58
N TYR A 117 -6.77 14.51 12.85
CA TYR A 117 -6.87 15.44 13.97
C TYR A 117 -6.21 14.84 15.21
N ILE A 118 -5.64 15.72 16.06
CA ILE A 118 -5.07 15.31 17.36
C ILE A 118 -5.91 15.83 18.54
N VAL A 119 -6.43 17.05 18.45
CA VAL A 119 -7.29 17.64 19.48
C VAL A 119 -8.59 16.84 19.52
N ASN A 120 -8.94 16.29 20.68
CA ASN A 120 -10.06 15.37 20.92
C ASN A 120 -9.97 13.97 20.26
N TYR A 121 -8.96 13.71 19.43
CA TYR A 121 -8.76 12.42 18.74
C TYR A 121 -7.49 11.67 19.18
N GLY A 122 -6.73 12.23 20.14
CA GLY A 122 -5.46 11.66 20.61
C GLY A 122 -5.55 10.19 21.08
N LEU A 123 -6.66 9.79 21.71
CA LEU A 123 -6.86 8.38 22.08
C LEU A 123 -7.00 7.46 20.86
N VAL A 124 -7.66 7.90 19.79
CA VAL A 124 -7.80 7.14 18.55
C VAL A 124 -6.44 7.01 17.88
N ALA A 125 -5.70 8.12 17.75
CA ALA A 125 -4.35 8.10 17.19
C ALA A 125 -3.40 7.17 17.99
N ALA A 126 -3.47 7.20 19.32
CA ALA A 126 -2.70 6.32 20.18
C ALA A 126 -3.07 4.83 19.97
N LYS A 127 -4.36 4.51 19.92
CA LYS A 127 -4.83 3.15 19.63
C LYS A 127 -4.32 2.65 18.29
N THR A 128 -4.38 3.49 17.25
CA THR A 128 -3.87 3.16 15.92
C THR A 128 -2.36 2.86 15.94
N MET A 129 -1.58 3.63 16.68
CA MET A 129 -0.14 3.39 16.84
C MET A 129 0.15 2.09 17.60
N VAL A 130 -0.64 1.78 18.64
CA VAL A 130 -0.54 0.50 19.36
C VAL A 130 -0.90 -0.67 18.44
N THR A 131 -1.99 -0.58 17.68
CA THR A 131 -2.34 -1.64 16.72
C THR A 131 -1.27 -1.81 15.64
N THR A 132 -0.62 -0.72 15.23
CA THR A 132 0.51 -0.77 14.28
C THR A 132 1.65 -1.64 14.81
N THR A 133 2.04 -1.47 16.08
CA THR A 133 3.10 -2.30 16.67
C THR A 133 2.69 -3.76 16.82
N LEU A 134 1.44 -4.01 17.23
CA LEU A 134 0.93 -5.37 17.42
C LEU A 134 0.81 -6.13 16.11
N SER A 135 0.54 -5.43 14.99
CA SER A 135 0.47 -6.03 13.66
C SER A 135 1.82 -6.28 13.00
N ALA A 136 2.89 -5.66 13.50
CA ALA A 136 4.23 -5.74 12.91
C ALA A 136 5.04 -6.94 13.40
N GLY A 137 4.66 -7.54 14.54
CA GLY A 137 5.25 -8.76 15.10
C GLY A 137 4.52 -10.01 14.63
#